data_AF-A0A8T5B1Y9-F1
#
_entry.id   AF-A0A8T5B1Y9-F1
#
_cell.length_a   1.000
_cell.length_b   1.000
_cell.length_c   1.000
_cell.angle_alpha   90.00
_cell.angle_beta   90.00
_cell.angle_gamma   90.00
#
_symmetry.space_group_name_H-M   'P 1'
#
loop_
_entity.id
_entity.type
_entity.pdbx_description
1 polymer ?
#
loop_
_entity_poly.entity_id
_entity_poly.type
_entity_poly.pdbx_seq_one_letter_code
_entity_poly.pdbx_strand_id
1 'polypeptide(L)' 'MVDRILTKLTVVRKKDKKGLPAYRSPRIYLPTKFVDDSAFPFREGQPLLAKIVGEKLIFEKVQKPKRKKRSKPTNL' A
#
# COMPACT_ATOMS: atom_id res chain seq x y z
N MET A 1 -11.98 6.19 14.50
CA MET A 1 -12.12 5.96 13.05
C MET A 1 -11.89 7.28 12.34
N VAL A 2 -10.74 7.42 11.69
CA VAL A 2 -10.38 8.56 10.85
C VAL A 2 -10.84 8.29 9.42
N ASP A 3 -11.82 9.05 8.92
CA ASP A 3 -12.30 8.91 7.53
C ASP A 3 -11.32 9.53 6.51
N ARG A 4 -10.77 10.71 6.82
CA ARG A 4 -9.90 11.47 5.91
C ARG A 4 -8.80 12.20 6.65
N ILE A 5 -7.68 12.42 5.95
CA ILE A 5 -6.56 13.18 6.46
C ILE A 5 -5.88 13.95 5.33
N LEU A 6 -5.51 15.21 5.58
CA LEU A 6 -4.67 15.97 4.67
C LEU A 6 -3.23 15.45 4.80
N THR A 7 -2.58 15.20 3.67
CA THR A 7 -1.18 14.81 3.62
C THR A 7 -0.47 15.40 2.41
N LYS A 8 0.86 15.24 2.36
CA LYS A 8 1.74 15.75 1.30
C LYS A 8 2.38 14.62 0.51
N LEU A 9 2.44 14.81 -0.80
CA LEU A 9 3.35 14.07 -1.67
C LEU A 9 4.74 14.69 -1.57
N THR A 10 5.72 13.88 -1.24
CA THR A 10 7.13 14.27 -1.23
C THR A 10 7.88 13.52 -2.31
N VAL A 11 8.97 14.11 -2.78
CA VAL A 11 9.80 13.52 -3.81
C VAL A 11 11.22 13.43 -3.29
N VAL A 12 11.67 12.23 -3.00
CA VAL A 12 13.08 12.00 -2.67
C VAL A 12 13.85 11.83 -3.96
N ARG A 13 14.87 12.67 -4.17
CA ARG A 13 15.76 12.61 -5.33
C ARG A 13 17.10 12.08 -4.85
N LYS A 14 17.54 10.92 -5.37
CA LYS A 14 18.89 10.40 -5.09
C LYS A 14 19.81 10.83 -6.22
N LYS A 15 20.96 11.40 -5.87
CA LYS A 15 22.05 11.67 -6.83
C LYS A 15 22.90 10.41 -6.99
N ASP A 16 23.42 10.17 -8.20
CA ASP A 16 24.39 9.12 -8.46
C ASP A 16 25.79 9.53 -7.98
N LYS A 17 26.79 8.66 -8.19
CA LYS A 17 28.20 8.93 -7.84
C LYS A 17 28.79 10.14 -8.60
N LYS A 18 28.16 10.61 -9.68
CA LYS A 18 28.57 11.75 -10.50
C LYS A 18 27.73 13.01 -10.22
N GLY A 19 26.84 12.97 -9.23
CA GLY A 19 25.97 14.09 -8.88
C GLY A 19 24.72 14.26 -9.75
N LEU A 20 24.49 13.38 -10.73
CA LEU A 20 23.33 13.40 -11.62
C LEU A 20 22.11 12.74 -10.94
N PRO A 21 20.86 13.09 -11.31
CA PRO A 21 19.68 12.45 -10.74
C PRO A 21 19.62 10.97 -11.10
N ALA A 22 19.87 10.08 -10.14
CA ALA A 22 19.85 8.63 -10.33
C ALA A 22 18.43 8.08 -10.36
N TYR A 23 17.56 8.57 -9.47
CA TYR A 23 16.17 8.15 -9.38
C TYR A 23 15.32 9.12 -8.56
N ARG A 24 14.04 9.18 -8.90
CA ARG A 24 12.98 9.93 -8.22
C ARG A 24 12.06 8.95 -7.49
N SER A 25 11.88 9.16 -6.19
CA SER A 25 10.94 8.41 -5.34
C SER A 25 9.80 9.32 -4.88
N PRO A 26 8.64 9.31 -5.55
CA PRO A 26 7.42 9.86 -4.97
C PRO A 26 7.04 9.08 -3.71
N ARG A 27 6.76 9.77 -2.61
CA ARG A 27 6.36 9.19 -1.32
C ARG A 27 5.20 9.98 -0.75
N ILE A 28 4.14 9.29 -0.37
CA ILE A 28 3.02 9.88 0.39
C ILE A 28 3.32 9.64 1.86
N TYR A 29 3.38 10.71 2.65
CA TYR A 29 3.46 10.56 4.10
C TYR A 29 2.09 10.15 4.64
N LEU A 30 2.00 9.17 5.54
CA LEU A 30 0.74 8.82 6.18
C LEU A 30 0.93 9.00 7.69
N PRO A 31 0.19 9.90 8.36
CA PRO A 31 0.31 10.11 9.80
C PRO A 31 -0.06 8.85 10.60
N THR A 32 0.62 8.63 11.73
CA THR A 32 0.41 7.46 12.62
C THR A 32 -1.05 7.26 12.99
N LYS A 33 -1.75 8.34 13.36
CA LYS A 33 -3.20 8.31 13.66
C LYS A 33 -4.10 7.79 12.52
N PHE A 34 -3.63 7.82 11.28
CA PHE A 34 -4.34 7.27 10.12
C PHE A 34 -3.93 5.82 9.84
N VAL A 35 -2.65 5.49 10.00
CA VAL A 35 -2.16 4.12 9.75
C VAL A 35 -2.46 3.15 10.88
N ASP A 36 -2.56 3.62 12.12
CA ASP A 36 -2.83 2.81 13.30
C ASP A 36 -4.33 2.77 13.66
N ASP A 37 -5.21 3.37 12.84
CA ASP A 37 -6.64 3.36 13.08
C ASP A 37 -7.17 1.92 13.08
N SER A 38 -7.97 1.58 14.09
CA SER A 38 -8.46 0.21 14.29
C SER A 38 -9.34 -0.29 13.15
N ALA A 39 -9.98 0.59 12.39
CA ALA A 39 -10.77 0.20 11.23
C ALA A 39 -9.89 -0.27 10.06
N PHE A 40 -8.65 0.23 9.95
CA PHE A 40 -7.75 -0.14 8.87
C PHE A 40 -6.27 -0.02 9.26
N PRO A 41 -5.75 -0.92 10.12
CA PRO A 41 -4.37 -0.86 10.55
C PRO A 41 -3.46 -1.24 9.37
N PHE A 42 -2.59 -0.31 8.98
CA PHE A 42 -1.46 -0.59 8.10
C PHE A 42 -0.30 -1.16 8.94
N ARG A 43 0.27 -2.28 8.49
CA ARG A 43 1.48 -2.85 9.11
C ARG A 43 2.69 -2.52 8.26
N GLU A 44 3.80 -2.20 8.91
CA GLU A 44 5.07 -2.02 8.22
C GLU A 44 5.43 -3.27 7.40
N GLY A 45 5.91 -3.07 6.17
CA GLY A 45 6.31 -4.14 5.27
C GLY A 45 5.17 -4.98 4.69
N GLN A 46 3.91 -4.74 5.05
CA GLN A 46 2.80 -5.50 4.47
C GLN A 46 2.59 -5.12 2.99
N PRO A 47 2.31 -6.09 2.12
CA PRO A 47 1.98 -5.79 0.72
C PRO A 47 0.62 -5.10 0.64
N LEU A 48 0.56 -4.05 -0.19
CA LEU A 48 -0.64 -3.28 -0.50
C LEU A 48 -0.87 -3.29 -2.01
N LEU A 49 -2.13 -3.28 -2.40
CA LEU A 49 -2.53 -3.02 -3.77
C LEU A 49 -2.84 -1.52 -3.90
N ALA A 50 -2.17 -0.84 -4.82
CA ALA A 50 -2.49 0.53 -5.19
C ALA A 50 -3.25 0.52 -6.52
N LYS A 51 -4.38 1.23 -6.60
CA LYS A 51 -5.16 1.37 -7.84
C LYS A 51 -5.62 2.81 -8.05
N ILE A 52 -5.81 3.18 -9.30
CA ILE A 52 -6.35 4.47 -9.72
C ILE A 52 -7.82 4.25 -10.10
N VAL A 53 -8.72 5.01 -9.50
CA VAL A 53 -10.15 5.02 -9.82
C VAL A 53 -10.59 6.46 -10.02
N GLY A 54 -10.80 6.85 -11.28
CA GLY A 54 -10.98 8.25 -11.64
C GLY A 54 -9.77 9.09 -11.19
N GLU A 55 -10.03 10.15 -10.42
CA GLU A 55 -9.00 11.03 -9.87
C GLU A 55 -8.47 10.60 -8.48
N LYS A 56 -8.80 9.37 -8.04
CA LYS A 56 -8.45 8.88 -6.71
C LYS A 56 -7.39 7.79 -6.77
N LEU A 57 -6.38 7.89 -5.91
CA LEU A 57 -5.46 6.81 -5.60
C LEU A 57 -5.99 6.05 -4.37
N ILE A 58 -6.27 4.76 -4.52
CA ILE A 58 -6.83 3.90 -3.48
C ILE A 58 -5.81 2.82 -3.12
N PHE A 59 -5.56 2.65 -1.82
CA PHE A 59 -4.72 1.56 -1.28
C PHE A 59 -5.59 0.51 -0.60
N GLU A 60 -5.40 -0.75 -0.95
CA GLU A 60 -6.15 -1.89 -0.42
C GLU A 60 -5.20 -2.95 0.15
N LYS A 61 -5.66 -3.70 1.16
CA LYS A 61 -4.93 -4.88 1.63
C LYS A 61 -4.96 -5.95 0.54
N VAL A 62 -3.82 -6.57 0.26
CA VAL A 62 -3.79 -7.73 -0.63
C VAL A 62 -4.54 -8.87 0.05
N GLN A 63 -5.69 -9.27 -0.51
CA GLN A 63 -6.38 -10.47 -0.05
C GLN A 63 -5.54 -11.68 -0.47
N LYS A 64 -5.04 -12.46 0.50
CA LYS A 64 -4.44 -13.75 0.17
C LYS A 64 -5.52 -14.60 -0.50
N PRO A 65 -5.25 -15.22 -1.67
CA PRO A 65 -6.22 -16.12 -2.27
C PRO A 65 -6.57 -17.19 -1.24
N LYS A 66 -7.87 -17.35 -0.93
CA LYS A 66 -8.35 -18.45 -0.10
C LYS A 66 -7.85 -19.72 -0.78
N ARG A 67 -6.92 -20.44 -0.13
CA ARG A 67 -6.49 -21.78 -0.56
C ARG A 67 -7.78 -22.56 -0.83
N LYS A 68 -8.05 -22.93 -2.09
CA LYS A 68 -9.15 -23.85 -2.40
C LYS A 68 -8.91 -25.07 -1.51
N LYS A 69 -9.80 -25.32 -0.53
CA LYS A 69 -9.79 -26.59 0.19
C LYS A 69 -9.89 -27.66 -0.91
N ARG A 70 -8.85 -28.47 -1.08
CA ARG A 70 -8.96 -29.69 -1.89
C ARG A 70 -10.12 -30.47 -1.29
N SER A 71 -11.26 -30.47 -1.97
CA SER A 71 -12.30 -31.46 -1.69
C SER A 71 -11.65 -32.82 -1.88
N LYS A 72 -11.77 -33.69 -0.88
CA LYS A 72 -11.37 -35.09 -1.03
C LYS A 72 -12.18 -35.66 -2.21
N PRO A 73 -11.57 -36.42 -3.13
CA PRO A 73 -12.34 -37.12 -4.14
C PRO A 73 -13.28 -38.09 -3.42
N THR A 74 -14.58 -37.91 -3.65
CA THR A 74 -15.59 -38.91 -3.30
C THR A 74 -15.45 -40.03 -4.33
N ASN A 75 -14.91 -41.18 -3.90
CA ASN A 75 -14.95 -42.38 -4.73
C ASN A 75 -16.40 -42.87 -4.78
N LEU A 76 -16.95 -42.96 -5.99
CA LEU A 76 -18.17 -43.68 -6.34
C LEU A 76 -17.77 -44.84 -7.25
#